data_AF-A0A935AUI4-F1
#
_entry.id   AF-A0A935AUI4-F1
#
_cell.length_a   1.000
_cell.length_b   1.000
_cell.length_c   1.000
_cell.angle_alpha   90.00
_cell.angle_beta   90.00
_cell.angle_gamma   90.00
#
_symmetry.space_group_name_H-M   'P 1'
#
loop_
_entity.id
_entity.type
_entity.pdbx_description
1 polymer ?
#
loop_
_entity_poly.entity_id
_entity_poly.type
_entity_poly.pdbx_seq_one_letter_code
_entity_poly.pdbx_strand_id
1 'polypeptide(L)'
;MSRIVAVSNRVMLPRRGNAPGGLVVGVLAAMKSRGGLWFGWNGEVEDPCTPEPTVHRRDNVTYATLSLSSEESRDYYQGFCNSTLWPLFHYFLDGFRFHDAQYESYLAVNRRFAQHLLPLLRADDVIWVHDYHFLPLARQLRQSGVQLPIGMFLHIPFPHIDSLRVLPVHAELIDSMLDFDLVGFQTRSDLDAFLTAVRVVRGPGSVAGDDGVLVNGRCVRVGVFPIGVDVDLVQQEALLAQRGEPCQRMIRGLIGKRLMIGVDRLDYSKGLVQRFKAYEQFLESHPQARNRVTYIQIAPLSRSDVHAYAAIRSELEQTAGRVNGRLAETDWTPIRYLNRNFPHGTLMGFMRNAPVGLVTPLRDGMNLVAKEFIAAQDPSDPGVLILSTLAGAARELTEALQVNPYDIRGMADAMERAFNMPREERIQRHESMLRALRSNDIAAWHSRFLELLCQPAAATGGCSFDAEASRRASRARRWS
;
A
#
# COMPACT_ATOMS: atom_id res chain seq x y z
N MET A 1 23.48 -11.06 13.96
CA MET A 1 22.54 -9.95 13.69
C MET A 1 21.26 -10.24 14.45
N SER A 2 20.66 -9.23 15.07
CA SER A 2 19.37 -9.32 15.77
C SER A 2 18.27 -9.93 14.89
N ARG A 3 17.43 -10.78 15.49
CA ARG A 3 16.24 -11.34 14.83
C ARG A 3 15.21 -10.23 14.61
N ILE A 4 14.57 -10.24 13.44
CA ILE A 4 13.47 -9.32 13.12
C ILE A 4 12.15 -9.91 13.61
N VAL A 5 11.39 -9.13 14.37
CA VAL A 5 10.03 -9.45 14.80
C VAL A 5 9.06 -8.54 14.05
N ALA A 6 8.52 -9.00 12.92
CA ALA A 6 7.51 -8.23 12.21
C ALA A 6 6.12 -8.47 12.79
N VAL A 7 5.35 -7.40 12.98
CA VAL A 7 3.97 -7.45 13.45
C VAL A 7 3.06 -6.81 12.41
N SER A 8 2.08 -7.54 11.90
CA SER A 8 1.12 -7.00 10.91
C SER A 8 -0.27 -7.60 11.08
N ASN A 9 -1.30 -6.88 10.64
CA ASN A 9 -2.68 -7.30 10.90
C ASN A 9 -3.03 -8.61 10.19
N ARG A 10 -2.40 -8.93 9.06
CA ARG A 10 -2.58 -10.22 8.40
C ARG A 10 -1.24 -10.92 8.29
N VAL A 11 -1.19 -12.19 8.67
CA VAL A 11 -0.08 -13.09 8.43
C VAL A 11 -0.55 -14.16 7.47
N MET A 12 0.04 -14.21 6.28
CA MET A 12 -0.24 -15.28 5.33
C MET A 12 0.78 -16.39 5.52
N LEU A 13 0.33 -17.55 6.00
CA LEU A 13 1.17 -18.74 6.00
C LEU A 13 1.52 -19.10 4.56
N PRO A 14 2.80 -19.42 4.25
CA PRO A 14 3.17 -19.81 2.90
C PRO A 14 2.43 -21.11 2.53
N ARG A 15 1.45 -21.03 1.62
CA ARG A 15 0.82 -22.19 0.98
C ARG A 15 1.43 -22.39 -0.41
N ARG A 16 1.56 -23.64 -0.89
CA ARG A 16 2.00 -23.91 -2.28
C ARG A 16 1.04 -23.22 -3.25
N GLY A 17 1.54 -22.36 -4.13
CA GLY A 17 0.76 -21.72 -5.22
C GLY A 17 0.20 -20.32 -4.96
N ASN A 18 0.32 -19.78 -3.74
CA ASN A 18 -0.06 -18.38 -3.46
C ASN A 18 1.18 -17.49 -3.52
N ALA A 19 1.30 -16.73 -4.60
CA ALA A 19 2.27 -15.64 -4.69
C ALA A 19 1.84 -14.52 -3.71
N PRO A 20 2.70 -14.10 -2.77
CA PRO A 20 2.31 -13.13 -1.76
C PRO A 20 2.21 -11.70 -2.32
N GLY A 21 1.37 -10.85 -1.72
CA GLY A 21 1.37 -9.41 -2.02
C GLY A 21 2.66 -8.71 -1.58
N GLY A 22 2.95 -7.52 -2.12
CA GLY A 22 4.25 -6.85 -1.98
C GLY A 22 4.77 -6.63 -0.55
N LEU A 23 3.91 -6.39 0.45
CA LEU A 23 4.32 -6.33 1.86
C LEU A 23 4.94 -7.64 2.34
N VAL A 24 4.34 -8.77 1.97
CA VAL A 24 4.79 -10.09 2.39
C VAL A 24 6.15 -10.42 1.76
N VAL A 25 6.35 -10.08 0.49
CA VAL A 25 7.63 -10.29 -0.20
C VAL A 25 8.74 -9.49 0.49
N GLY A 26 8.51 -8.22 0.81
CA GLY A 26 9.51 -7.37 1.44
C GLY A 26 9.90 -7.79 2.86
N VAL A 27 8.89 -8.09 3.69
CA VAL A 27 9.14 -8.53 5.08
C VAL A 27 9.85 -9.88 5.11
N LEU A 28 9.44 -10.83 4.27
CA LEU A 28 10.13 -12.13 4.18
C LEU A 28 11.56 -12.00 3.65
N ALA A 29 11.81 -11.13 2.66
CA ALA A 29 13.16 -10.87 2.17
C ALA A 29 14.07 -10.35 3.29
N ALA A 30 13.58 -9.42 4.12
CA ALA A 30 14.32 -8.91 5.28
C ALA A 30 14.61 -10.02 6.30
N MET A 31 13.64 -10.91 6.55
CA MET A 31 13.77 -12.01 7.52
C MET A 31 14.67 -13.15 7.05
N LYS A 32 14.72 -13.46 5.75
CA LYS A 32 15.49 -14.61 5.22
C LYS A 32 16.97 -14.57 5.62
N SER A 33 17.56 -13.37 5.70
CA SER A 33 18.99 -13.20 6.03
C SER A 33 19.31 -13.28 7.53
N ARG A 34 18.35 -12.95 8.41
CA ARG A 34 18.57 -12.83 9.87
C ARG A 34 17.80 -13.86 10.71
N GLY A 35 16.93 -14.63 10.07
CA GLY A 35 15.83 -15.30 10.75
C GLY A 35 14.76 -14.29 11.18
N GLY A 36 13.52 -14.74 11.34
CA GLY A 36 12.43 -13.84 11.68
C GLY A 36 11.32 -14.49 12.50
N LEU A 37 10.64 -13.66 13.28
CA LEU A 37 9.32 -13.95 13.81
C LEU A 37 8.32 -13.04 13.09
N TRP A 38 7.30 -13.63 12.48
CA TRP A 38 6.17 -12.88 11.97
C TRP A 38 4.94 -13.17 12.81
N PHE A 39 4.50 -12.14 13.52
CA PHE A 39 3.37 -12.20 14.43
C PHE A 39 2.15 -11.42 13.90
N GLY A 40 0.94 -11.93 14.10
CA GLY A 40 -0.29 -11.23 13.69
C GLY A 40 -1.52 -12.12 13.57
N TRP A 41 -2.59 -11.64 12.94
CA TRP A 41 -3.84 -12.40 12.78
C TRP A 41 -3.77 -13.37 11.60
N ASN A 42 -4.18 -14.62 11.84
CA ASN A 42 -4.23 -15.70 10.83
C ASN A 42 -5.32 -15.46 9.77
N GLY A 43 -6.33 -14.66 10.12
CA GLY A 43 -7.45 -14.37 9.26
C GLY A 43 -8.76 -15.06 9.57
N GLU A 44 -8.75 -15.95 10.56
CA GLU A 44 -9.90 -16.71 10.99
C GLU A 44 -10.62 -15.97 12.13
N VAL A 45 -11.94 -16.12 12.16
CA VAL A 45 -12.80 -15.61 13.23
C VAL A 45 -13.30 -16.82 14.01
N GLU A 46 -12.99 -16.88 15.30
CA GLU A 46 -13.22 -18.05 16.15
C GLU A 46 -13.76 -17.62 17.52
N ASP A 47 -14.79 -18.32 18.00
CA ASP A 47 -15.40 -18.09 19.30
C ASP A 47 -15.44 -19.41 20.11
N PRO A 48 -14.67 -19.53 21.22
CA PRO A 48 -13.69 -18.57 21.74
C PRO A 48 -12.43 -18.50 20.88
N CYS A 49 -11.67 -17.40 20.99
CA CYS A 49 -10.39 -17.25 20.31
C CYS A 49 -9.36 -18.29 20.75
N THR A 50 -8.33 -18.49 19.91
CA THR A 50 -7.14 -19.25 20.29
C THR A 50 -6.52 -18.68 21.57
N PRO A 51 -6.34 -19.50 22.63
CA PRO A 51 -5.79 -19.04 23.90
C PRO A 51 -4.28 -18.74 23.82
N GLU A 52 -3.57 -19.38 22.87
CA GLU A 52 -2.16 -19.15 22.59
C GLU A 52 -1.92 -19.00 21.09
N PRO A 53 -0.85 -18.29 20.66
CA PRO A 53 -0.50 -18.19 19.25
C PRO A 53 -0.20 -19.56 18.64
N THR A 54 -0.82 -19.86 17.49
CA THR A 54 -0.43 -21.00 16.67
C THR A 54 0.92 -20.72 16.02
N VAL A 55 1.91 -21.59 16.25
CA VAL A 55 3.28 -21.41 15.76
C VAL A 55 3.61 -22.38 14.62
N HIS A 56 4.08 -21.83 13.50
CA HIS A 56 4.59 -22.58 12.36
C HIS A 56 6.01 -22.12 12.00
N ARG A 57 6.90 -23.04 11.62
CA ARG A 57 8.26 -22.71 11.17
C ARG A 57 8.47 -23.14 9.74
N ARG A 58 8.96 -22.23 8.89
CA ARG A 58 9.26 -22.49 7.49
C ARG A 58 10.31 -21.52 6.97
N ASP A 59 11.26 -22.01 6.19
CA ASP A 59 12.28 -21.20 5.49
C ASP A 59 13.01 -20.19 6.41
N ASN A 60 13.40 -20.63 7.61
CA ASN A 60 14.04 -19.83 8.66
C ASN A 60 13.16 -18.70 9.26
N VAL A 61 11.85 -18.72 9.00
CA VAL A 61 10.86 -17.81 9.57
C VAL A 61 9.93 -18.58 10.50
N THR A 62 9.71 -18.03 11.70
CA THR A 62 8.66 -18.47 12.61
C THR A 62 7.44 -17.58 12.40
N TYR A 63 6.29 -18.18 12.12
CA TYR A 63 5.00 -17.52 12.04
C TYR A 63 4.26 -17.83 13.34
N ALA A 64 3.82 -16.81 14.06
CA ALA A 64 3.03 -16.96 15.27
C ALA A 64 1.72 -16.19 15.09
N THR A 65 0.58 -16.87 15.07
CA THR A 65 -0.68 -16.25 14.67
C THR A 65 -1.81 -16.48 15.65
N LEU A 66 -2.66 -15.46 15.81
CA LEU A 66 -3.89 -15.51 16.61
C LEU A 66 -5.12 -15.45 15.70
N SER A 67 -6.27 -15.95 16.17
CA SER A 67 -7.60 -15.64 15.62
C SER A 67 -8.19 -14.37 16.26
N LEU A 68 -9.24 -13.81 15.65
CA LEU A 68 -10.06 -12.77 16.27
C LEU A 68 -11.40 -13.37 16.70
N SER A 69 -12.03 -12.86 17.75
CA SER A 69 -13.42 -13.21 18.07
C SER A 69 -14.37 -12.56 17.06
N SER A 70 -15.63 -12.99 17.05
CA SER A 70 -16.65 -12.30 16.25
C SER A 70 -16.81 -10.83 16.64
N GLU A 71 -16.65 -10.51 17.92
CA GLU A 71 -16.71 -9.14 18.44
C GLU A 71 -15.48 -8.33 18.01
N GLU A 72 -14.27 -8.85 18.16
CA GLU A 72 -13.03 -8.18 17.73
C GLU A 72 -12.99 -7.97 16.21
N SER A 73 -13.47 -8.95 15.44
CA SER A 73 -13.59 -8.81 13.98
C SER A 73 -14.51 -7.64 13.61
N ARG A 74 -15.65 -7.51 14.30
CA ARG A 74 -16.64 -6.46 14.07
C ARG A 74 -16.15 -5.09 14.54
N ASP A 75 -15.69 -4.97 15.78
CA ASP A 75 -15.48 -3.67 16.41
C ASP A 75 -14.07 -3.13 16.22
N TYR A 76 -13.05 -3.99 16.24
CA TYR A 76 -11.68 -3.60 15.96
C TYR A 76 -11.39 -3.55 14.46
N TYR A 77 -11.59 -4.66 13.73
CA TYR A 77 -11.14 -4.75 12.34
C TYR A 77 -12.12 -4.05 11.37
N GLN A 78 -13.40 -4.42 11.38
CA GLN A 78 -14.39 -3.79 10.50
C GLN A 78 -14.77 -2.37 10.99
N GLY A 79 -14.87 -2.19 12.31
CA GLY A 79 -15.18 -0.93 12.98
C GLY A 79 -14.01 0.06 12.95
N PHE A 80 -13.25 0.18 14.04
CA PHE A 80 -12.27 1.25 14.18
C PHE A 80 -11.22 1.27 13.06
N CYS A 81 -10.67 0.13 12.66
CA CYS A 81 -9.66 0.09 11.61
C CYS A 81 -10.23 0.49 10.24
N ASN A 82 -11.32 -0.14 9.78
CA ASN A 82 -11.78 -0.01 8.39
C ASN A 82 -12.97 0.95 8.18
N SER A 83 -13.68 1.33 9.23
CA SER A 83 -14.78 2.32 9.20
C SER A 83 -14.42 3.65 9.86
N THR A 84 -13.35 3.72 10.66
CA THR A 84 -12.85 4.98 11.25
C THR A 84 -11.52 5.40 10.62
N LEU A 85 -10.44 4.65 10.84
CA LEU A 85 -9.08 5.05 10.43
C LEU A 85 -8.90 5.04 8.91
N TRP A 86 -9.28 3.95 8.23
CA TRP A 86 -9.14 3.84 6.78
C TRP A 86 -9.79 5.00 6.00
N PRO A 87 -11.11 5.30 6.15
CA PRO A 87 -11.72 6.42 5.45
C PRO A 87 -11.05 7.74 5.79
N LEU A 88 -10.76 8.00 7.07
CA LEU A 88 -10.16 9.24 7.53
C LEU A 88 -8.78 9.48 6.91
N PHE A 89 -7.91 8.48 6.94
CA PHE A 89 -6.53 8.57 6.44
C PHE A 89 -6.50 8.67 4.90
N HIS A 90 -7.57 8.24 4.23
CA HIS A 90 -7.73 8.40 2.78
C HIS A 90 -8.58 9.63 2.39
N TYR A 91 -8.90 10.52 3.33
CA TYR A 91 -9.69 11.74 3.09
C TYR A 91 -11.14 11.51 2.64
N PHE A 92 -11.73 10.37 3.00
CA PHE A 92 -13.14 10.02 2.73
C PHE A 92 -14.02 10.23 3.97
N LEU A 93 -14.23 11.49 4.34
CA LEU A 93 -15.03 11.83 5.54
C LEU A 93 -16.47 11.32 5.47
N ASP A 94 -17.07 11.22 4.28
CA ASP A 94 -18.44 10.68 4.12
C ASP A 94 -18.56 9.22 4.63
N GLY A 95 -17.47 8.47 4.55
CA GLY A 95 -17.37 7.09 5.03
C GLY A 95 -16.90 6.95 6.48
N PHE A 96 -16.49 8.05 7.13
CA PHE A 96 -15.98 8.04 8.50
C PHE A 96 -17.11 7.76 9.50
N ARG A 97 -16.91 6.78 10.37
CA ARG A 97 -17.79 6.45 11.50
C ARG A 97 -16.95 6.30 12.75
N PHE A 98 -17.37 6.88 13.86
CA PHE A 98 -16.68 6.75 15.15
C PHE A 98 -17.68 6.30 16.22
N HIS A 99 -17.28 5.29 17.00
CA HIS A 99 -18.00 4.81 18.17
C HIS A 99 -16.99 4.49 19.27
N ASP A 100 -17.25 4.92 20.51
CA ASP A 100 -16.32 4.72 21.63
C ASP A 100 -16.04 3.23 21.88
N ALA A 101 -17.06 2.37 21.80
CA ALA A 101 -16.91 0.91 21.95
C ALA A 101 -15.93 0.31 20.93
N GLN A 102 -15.91 0.82 19.70
CA GLN A 102 -14.97 0.36 18.65
C GLN A 102 -13.54 0.81 18.95
N TYR A 103 -13.37 2.02 19.50
CA TYR A 103 -12.06 2.49 19.95
C TYR A 103 -11.55 1.69 21.15
N GLU A 104 -12.41 1.39 22.13
CA GLU A 104 -12.04 0.54 23.27
C GLU A 104 -11.65 -0.88 22.82
N SER A 105 -12.41 -1.46 21.89
CA SER A 105 -12.06 -2.73 21.25
C SER A 105 -10.70 -2.65 20.53
N TYR A 106 -10.40 -1.52 19.86
CA TYR A 106 -9.10 -1.30 19.23
C TYR A 106 -7.92 -1.29 20.20
N LEU A 107 -8.08 -0.62 21.34
CA LEU A 107 -7.08 -0.65 22.41
C LEU A 107 -6.96 -2.04 23.05
N ALA A 108 -8.09 -2.73 23.27
CA ALA A 108 -8.13 -4.06 23.87
C ALA A 108 -7.44 -5.11 22.98
N VAL A 109 -7.68 -5.11 21.68
CA VAL A 109 -6.99 -6.00 20.74
C VAL A 109 -5.49 -5.69 20.70
N ASN A 110 -5.09 -4.43 20.67
CA ASN A 110 -3.67 -4.06 20.73
C ASN A 110 -2.98 -4.55 22.03
N ARG A 111 -3.67 -4.44 23.19
CA ARG A 111 -3.22 -5.01 24.46
C ARG A 111 -3.03 -6.53 24.37
N ARG A 112 -4.05 -7.24 23.87
CA ARG A 112 -4.03 -8.70 23.75
C ARG A 112 -2.89 -9.18 22.85
N PHE A 113 -2.69 -8.52 21.71
CA PHE A 113 -1.59 -8.84 20.80
C PHE A 113 -0.22 -8.59 21.44
N ALA A 114 -0.05 -7.51 22.20
CA ALA A 114 1.19 -7.26 22.95
C ALA A 114 1.45 -8.35 24.01
N GLN A 115 0.42 -8.76 24.75
CA GLN A 115 0.51 -9.81 25.78
C GLN A 115 0.98 -11.14 25.21
N HIS A 116 0.46 -11.54 24.04
CA HIS A 116 0.89 -12.77 23.38
C HIS A 116 2.23 -12.66 22.65
N LEU A 117 2.62 -11.47 22.22
CA LEU A 117 3.92 -11.24 21.62
C LEU A 117 5.05 -11.29 22.67
N LEU A 118 4.83 -10.71 23.85
CA LEU A 118 5.81 -10.58 24.93
C LEU A 118 6.61 -11.87 25.24
N PRO A 119 5.98 -13.05 25.46
CA PRO A 119 6.71 -14.29 25.76
C PRO A 119 7.51 -14.84 24.57
N LEU A 120 7.28 -14.34 23.35
CA LEU A 120 7.99 -14.77 22.15
C LEU A 120 9.24 -13.94 21.87
N LEU A 121 9.44 -12.83 22.58
CA LEU A 121 10.55 -11.89 22.39
C LEU A 121 11.85 -12.40 23.01
N ARG A 122 12.97 -12.00 22.43
CA ARG A 122 14.34 -12.22 22.89
C ARG A 122 15.02 -10.89 23.20
N ALA A 123 16.06 -10.93 24.02
CA ALA A 123 16.76 -9.73 24.51
C ALA A 123 17.40 -8.87 23.41
N ASP A 124 17.66 -9.45 22.23
CA ASP A 124 18.31 -8.80 21.10
C ASP A 124 17.38 -8.58 19.90
N ASP A 125 16.08 -8.82 20.03
CA ASP A 125 15.12 -8.66 18.93
C ASP A 125 14.97 -7.20 18.49
N VAL A 126 14.62 -7.01 17.21
CA VAL A 126 14.18 -5.72 16.65
C VAL A 126 12.73 -5.86 16.20
N ILE A 127 11.84 -5.07 16.78
CA ILE A 127 10.40 -5.13 16.52
C ILE A 127 10.05 -4.15 15.41
N TRP A 128 9.41 -4.64 14.35
CA TRP A 128 8.96 -3.85 13.22
C TRP A 128 7.46 -4.00 13.02
N VAL A 129 6.71 -2.98 13.42
CA VAL A 129 5.25 -2.95 13.38
C VAL A 129 4.80 -2.33 12.06
N HIS A 130 3.80 -2.95 11.44
CA HIS A 130 3.26 -2.50 10.17
C HIS A 130 1.80 -2.06 10.29
N ASP A 131 1.59 -0.82 9.87
CA ASP A 131 0.31 -0.23 9.52
C ASP A 131 -0.62 0.21 10.66
N TYR A 132 -1.67 0.94 10.27
CA TYR A 132 -2.63 1.66 11.12
C TYR A 132 -3.43 0.79 12.12
N HIS A 133 -3.38 -0.53 11.97
CA HIS A 133 -4.03 -1.47 12.88
C HIS A 133 -3.36 -1.51 14.26
N PHE A 134 -2.07 -1.17 14.32
CA PHE A 134 -1.23 -1.34 15.50
C PHE A 134 -0.56 -0.04 15.98
N LEU A 135 -1.21 1.11 15.79
CA LEU A 135 -0.68 2.41 16.23
C LEU A 135 -0.40 2.45 17.76
N PRO A 136 -1.19 1.80 18.63
CA PRO A 136 -0.91 1.72 20.07
C PRO A 136 0.05 0.60 20.50
N LEU A 137 0.52 -0.26 19.60
CA LEU A 137 1.20 -1.50 20.01
C LEU A 137 2.50 -1.22 20.78
N ALA A 138 3.28 -0.22 20.37
CA ALA A 138 4.50 0.16 21.08
C ALA A 138 4.20 0.57 22.53
N ARG A 139 3.16 1.39 22.75
CA ARG A 139 2.71 1.79 24.09
C ARG A 139 2.47 0.58 24.99
N GLN A 140 1.75 -0.42 24.50
CA GLN A 140 1.44 -1.63 25.26
C GLN A 140 2.70 -2.44 25.62
N LEU A 141 3.65 -2.54 24.69
CA LEU A 141 4.93 -3.19 24.93
C LEU A 141 5.79 -2.41 25.93
N ARG A 142 5.84 -1.07 25.84
CA ARG A 142 6.56 -0.20 26.78
C ARG A 142 5.99 -0.29 28.20
N GLN A 143 4.67 -0.29 28.34
CA GLN A 143 3.99 -0.48 29.63
C GLN A 143 4.29 -1.84 30.27
N SER A 144 4.63 -2.85 29.45
CA SER A 144 5.06 -4.18 29.90
C SER A 144 6.58 -4.29 30.11
N GLY A 145 7.32 -3.17 30.07
CA GLY A 145 8.76 -3.12 30.36
C GLY A 145 9.68 -3.44 29.17
N VAL A 146 9.16 -3.60 27.95
CA VAL A 146 10.00 -3.86 26.77
C VAL A 146 10.88 -2.66 26.45
N GLN A 147 12.20 -2.86 26.39
CA GLN A 147 13.20 -1.85 26.03
C GLN A 147 13.84 -2.06 24.65
N LEU A 148 13.39 -3.09 23.90
CA LEU A 148 13.87 -3.40 22.55
C LEU A 148 13.61 -2.24 21.58
N PRO A 149 14.35 -2.13 20.47
CA PRO A 149 14.02 -1.22 19.38
C PRO A 149 12.66 -1.58 18.76
N ILE A 150 11.74 -0.60 18.68
CA ILE A 150 10.41 -0.75 18.08
C ILE A 150 10.22 0.32 17.01
N GLY A 151 10.16 -0.10 15.75
CA GLY A 151 9.82 0.78 14.64
C GLY A 151 8.42 0.53 14.12
N MET A 152 7.77 1.58 13.61
CA MET A 152 6.52 1.50 12.86
C MET A 152 6.72 1.98 11.43
N PHE A 153 6.13 1.27 10.47
CA PHE A 153 5.96 1.79 9.12
C PHE A 153 4.47 1.88 8.76
N LEU A 154 3.99 3.08 8.45
CA LEU A 154 2.62 3.34 8.03
C LEU A 154 2.51 3.20 6.51
N HIS A 155 1.69 2.25 6.04
CA HIS A 155 1.58 1.94 4.61
C HIS A 155 0.58 2.81 3.87
N ILE A 156 -0.45 3.27 4.58
CA ILE A 156 -1.47 4.18 4.09
C ILE A 156 -1.02 5.65 4.21
N PRO A 157 -1.70 6.61 3.56
CA PRO A 157 -1.36 8.03 3.73
C PRO A 157 -1.53 8.47 5.19
N PHE A 158 -0.81 9.51 5.58
CA PHE A 158 -1.10 10.21 6.84
C PHE A 158 -1.91 11.49 6.53
N PRO A 159 -3.10 11.68 7.14
CA PRO A 159 -3.93 12.82 6.83
C PRO A 159 -3.37 14.11 7.45
N HIS A 160 -3.61 15.25 6.80
CA HIS A 160 -3.33 16.56 7.39
C HIS A 160 -4.13 16.74 8.69
N ILE A 161 -3.59 17.52 9.63
CA ILE A 161 -4.19 17.70 10.96
C ILE A 161 -5.64 18.20 10.89
N ASP A 162 -5.97 19.05 9.92
CA ASP A 162 -7.35 19.57 9.76
C ASP A 162 -8.37 18.47 9.45
N SER A 163 -7.97 17.44 8.71
CA SER A 163 -8.81 16.26 8.50
C SER A 163 -8.78 15.35 9.74
N LEU A 164 -7.59 15.12 10.31
CA LEU A 164 -7.39 14.21 11.43
C LEU A 164 -8.19 14.61 12.68
N ARG A 165 -8.38 15.91 12.94
CA ARG A 165 -9.12 16.43 14.11
C ARG A 165 -10.60 16.05 14.15
N VAL A 166 -11.16 15.51 13.07
CA VAL A 166 -12.51 14.91 13.06
C VAL A 166 -12.55 13.65 13.96
N LEU A 167 -11.42 12.97 14.15
CA LEU A 167 -11.31 11.86 15.10
C LEU A 167 -11.27 12.41 16.55
N PRO A 168 -12.23 12.05 17.41
CA PRO A 168 -12.27 12.56 18.79
C PRO A 168 -10.98 12.26 19.57
N VAL A 169 -10.37 11.11 19.30
CA VAL A 169 -9.17 10.60 19.99
C VAL A 169 -7.86 10.81 19.20
N HIS A 170 -7.81 11.85 18.36
CA HIS A 170 -6.65 12.11 17.50
C HIS A 170 -5.37 12.40 18.29
N ALA A 171 -5.45 13.10 19.42
CA ALA A 171 -4.29 13.42 20.25
C ALA A 171 -3.67 12.15 20.84
N GLU A 172 -4.50 11.25 21.36
CA GLU A 172 -4.10 9.96 21.90
C GLU A 172 -3.48 9.06 20.83
N LEU A 173 -3.97 9.13 19.60
CA LEU A 173 -3.43 8.41 18.46
C LEU A 173 -2.03 8.92 18.09
N ILE A 174 -1.83 10.23 18.02
CA ILE A 174 -0.52 10.85 17.79
C ILE A 174 0.45 10.45 18.89
N ASP A 175 0.05 10.58 20.15
CA ASP A 175 0.89 10.22 21.28
C ASP A 175 1.25 8.72 21.26
N SER A 176 0.35 7.86 20.77
CA SER A 176 0.64 6.41 20.65
C SER A 176 1.73 6.13 19.62
N MET A 177 1.76 6.91 18.52
CA MET A 177 2.82 6.81 17.51
C MET A 177 4.18 7.30 18.05
N LEU A 178 4.18 8.13 19.10
CA LEU A 178 5.41 8.61 19.75
C LEU A 178 5.99 7.63 20.78
N ASP A 179 5.34 6.48 21.02
CA ASP A 179 5.90 5.40 21.84
C ASP A 179 6.89 4.50 21.06
N PHE A 180 6.94 4.62 19.73
CA PHE A 180 7.93 3.99 18.86
C PHE A 180 9.29 4.70 18.92
N ASP A 181 10.36 4.01 18.52
CA ASP A 181 11.70 4.62 18.37
C ASP A 181 11.93 5.18 16.95
N LEU A 182 11.20 4.66 15.96
CA LEU A 182 11.19 5.13 14.58
C LEU A 182 9.77 5.03 14.00
N VAL A 183 9.27 6.11 13.40
CA VAL A 183 8.03 6.11 12.61
C VAL A 183 8.34 6.46 11.15
N GLY A 184 8.10 5.52 10.25
CA GLY A 184 8.32 5.67 8.82
C GLY A 184 7.02 5.86 8.04
N PHE A 185 7.10 6.70 7.01
CA PHE A 185 6.00 7.03 6.11
C PHE A 185 6.35 6.77 4.65
N GLN A 186 5.35 6.70 3.79
CA GLN A 186 5.52 6.49 2.35
C GLN A 186 6.11 7.71 1.64
N THR A 187 5.61 8.91 1.93
CA THR A 187 5.99 10.13 1.23
C THR A 187 6.39 11.25 2.19
N ARG A 188 7.07 12.28 1.67
CA ARG A 188 7.38 13.48 2.44
C ARG A 188 6.13 14.24 2.89
N SER A 189 5.07 14.25 2.07
CA SER A 189 3.80 14.87 2.44
C SER A 189 3.15 14.19 3.65
N ASP A 190 3.26 12.86 3.76
CA ASP A 190 2.74 12.14 4.93
C ASP A 190 3.55 12.49 6.19
N LEU A 191 4.88 12.54 6.09
CA LEU A 191 5.75 12.94 7.19
C LEU A 191 5.48 14.38 7.63
N ASP A 192 5.38 15.33 6.70
CA ASP A 192 5.11 16.74 7.02
C ASP A 192 3.74 16.91 7.69
N ALA A 193 2.74 16.14 7.26
CA ALA A 193 1.42 16.11 7.91
C ALA A 193 1.49 15.57 9.34
N PHE A 194 2.26 14.50 9.58
CA PHE A 194 2.50 13.97 10.92
C PHE A 194 3.24 14.98 11.82
N LEU A 195 4.32 15.59 11.34
CA LEU A 195 5.05 16.61 12.09
C LEU A 195 4.17 17.81 12.44
N THR A 196 3.28 18.21 11.53
CA THR A 196 2.30 19.27 11.79
C THR A 196 1.30 18.86 12.86
N ALA A 197 0.79 17.63 12.80
CA ALA A 197 -0.10 17.10 13.84
C ALA A 197 0.58 17.06 15.22
N VAL A 198 1.84 16.62 15.27
CA VAL A 198 2.66 16.62 16.50
C VAL A 198 2.82 18.03 17.07
N ARG A 199 3.12 19.04 16.25
CA ARG A 199 3.22 20.45 16.71
C ARG A 199 1.91 20.96 17.30
N VAL A 200 0.78 20.56 16.72
CA VAL A 200 -0.55 20.96 17.21
C VAL A 200 -0.88 20.28 18.55
N VAL A 201 -0.58 18.98 18.69
CA VAL A 201 -0.93 18.20 19.88
C VAL A 201 0.04 18.45 21.05
N ARG A 202 1.35 18.57 20.77
CA ARG A 202 2.42 18.62 21.79
C ARG A 202 3.12 19.98 21.89
N GLY A 203 2.76 20.93 21.03
CA GLY A 203 3.39 22.24 20.94
C GLY A 203 4.57 22.30 19.97
N PRO A 204 4.97 23.50 19.52
CA PRO A 204 5.93 23.68 18.41
C PRO A 204 7.35 23.19 18.73
N GLY A 205 7.77 23.22 20.01
CA GLY A 205 9.09 22.76 20.45
C GLY A 205 9.25 21.23 20.51
N SER A 206 8.21 20.47 20.19
CA SER A 206 8.25 19.00 20.17
C SER A 206 8.95 18.44 18.93
N VAL A 207 9.07 19.21 17.84
CA VAL A 207 9.75 18.75 16.62
C VAL A 207 11.19 19.24 16.61
N ALA A 208 12.13 18.31 16.53
CA ALA A 208 13.56 18.58 16.42
C ALA A 208 14.01 18.35 14.98
N GLY A 209 14.12 19.43 14.21
CA GLY A 209 14.54 19.37 12.80
C GLY A 209 13.51 18.69 11.88
N ASP A 210 14.01 17.93 10.92
CA ASP A 210 13.22 17.30 9.86
C ASP A 210 12.93 15.80 10.12
N ASP A 211 13.62 15.21 11.09
CA ASP A 211 13.72 13.76 11.30
C ASP A 211 13.60 13.33 12.77
N GLY A 212 13.27 14.25 13.69
CA GLY A 212 13.16 13.98 15.12
C GLY A 212 11.94 14.61 15.79
N VAL A 213 11.38 13.89 16.78
CA VAL A 213 10.34 14.38 17.70
C VAL A 213 10.77 14.13 19.14
N LEU A 214 10.82 15.18 19.96
CA LEU A 214 11.13 15.14 21.38
C LEU A 214 9.86 14.87 22.20
N VAL A 215 9.91 13.79 22.99
CA VAL A 215 8.80 13.36 23.85
C VAL A 215 9.36 12.78 25.15
N ASN A 216 8.99 13.35 26.29
CA ASN A 216 9.34 12.84 27.63
C ASN A 216 10.85 12.53 27.80
N GLY A 217 11.74 13.38 27.27
CA GLY A 217 13.19 13.17 27.32
C GLY A 217 13.73 12.10 26.36
N ARG A 218 12.91 11.56 25.44
CA ARG A 218 13.29 10.68 24.34
C ARG A 218 13.20 11.41 23.00
N CYS A 219 13.97 10.97 22.02
CA CYS A 219 13.92 11.44 20.63
C CYS A 219 13.38 10.30 19.75
N VAL A 220 12.16 10.45 19.26
CA VAL A 220 11.54 9.55 18.29
C VAL A 220 12.01 9.97 16.91
N ARG A 221 12.61 9.03 16.17
CA ARG A 221 13.03 9.31 14.79
C ARG A 221 11.84 9.20 13.86
N VAL A 222 11.82 10.01 12.83
CA VAL A 222 10.80 9.98 11.77
C VAL A 222 11.45 10.03 10.40
N GLY A 223 10.85 9.38 9.40
CA GLY A 223 11.46 9.33 8.08
C GLY A 223 10.54 8.87 6.96
N VAL A 224 11.03 9.03 5.73
CA VAL A 224 10.33 8.64 4.50
C VAL A 224 11.01 7.43 3.88
N PHE A 225 10.28 6.34 3.74
CA PHE A 225 10.77 5.08 3.17
C PHE A 225 9.74 4.58 2.13
N PRO A 226 9.76 5.09 0.90
CA PRO A 226 8.79 4.69 -0.12
C PRO A 226 8.95 3.20 -0.43
N ILE A 227 7.90 2.40 -0.24
CA ILE A 227 7.98 0.95 -0.45
C ILE A 227 8.12 0.62 -1.95
N GLY A 228 9.10 -0.23 -2.27
CA GLY A 228 9.38 -0.70 -3.63
C GLY A 228 8.70 -2.03 -3.98
N VAL A 229 9.11 -2.61 -5.11
CA VAL A 229 8.77 -3.98 -5.53
C VAL A 229 10.05 -4.76 -5.79
N ASP A 230 9.97 -6.08 -5.83
CA ASP A 230 11.05 -6.92 -6.34
C ASP A 230 10.98 -6.91 -7.88
N VAL A 231 11.77 -6.05 -8.51
CA VAL A 231 11.71 -5.79 -9.95
C VAL A 231 12.05 -7.05 -10.75
N ASP A 232 13.05 -7.80 -10.32
CA ASP A 232 13.54 -8.98 -11.05
C ASP A 232 12.56 -10.15 -10.91
N LEU A 233 11.99 -10.36 -9.72
CA LEU A 233 10.92 -11.35 -9.52
C LEU A 233 9.70 -11.06 -10.40
N VAL A 234 9.25 -9.80 -10.42
CA VAL A 234 8.10 -9.38 -11.25
C VAL A 234 8.39 -9.63 -12.73
N GLN A 235 9.59 -9.29 -13.23
CA GLN A 235 9.98 -9.55 -14.61
C GLN A 235 9.99 -11.05 -14.93
N GLN A 236 10.53 -11.87 -14.03
CA GLN A 236 10.56 -13.31 -14.19
C GLN A 236 9.14 -13.90 -14.24
N GLU A 237 8.27 -13.51 -13.31
CA GLU A 237 6.88 -13.99 -13.26
C GLU A 237 6.09 -13.56 -14.49
N ALA A 238 6.26 -12.31 -14.94
CA ALA A 238 5.62 -11.81 -16.15
C ALA A 238 6.01 -12.63 -17.39
N LEU A 239 7.30 -12.93 -17.54
CA LEU A 239 7.84 -13.74 -18.65
C LEU A 239 7.32 -15.19 -18.61
N LEU A 240 7.31 -15.82 -17.43
CA LEU A 240 6.78 -17.18 -17.27
C LEU A 240 5.28 -17.24 -17.57
N ALA A 241 4.52 -16.25 -17.11
CA ALA A 241 3.08 -16.19 -17.27
C ALA A 241 2.63 -15.95 -18.72
N GLN A 242 3.47 -15.35 -19.58
CA GLN A 242 3.14 -15.13 -21.00
C GLN A 242 2.73 -16.41 -21.71
N ARG A 243 3.40 -17.54 -21.42
CA ARG A 243 3.11 -18.84 -22.03
C ARG A 243 1.98 -19.59 -21.31
N GLY A 244 1.51 -19.08 -20.18
CA GLY A 244 0.44 -19.66 -19.40
C GLY A 244 -0.91 -19.53 -20.10
N GLU A 245 -1.72 -20.58 -19.99
CA GLU A 245 -3.06 -20.64 -20.58
C GLU A 245 -3.98 -19.48 -20.16
N PRO A 246 -3.98 -18.97 -18.90
CA PRO A 246 -4.77 -17.78 -18.55
C PRO A 246 -4.43 -16.53 -19.40
N CYS A 247 -3.13 -16.25 -19.62
CA CYS A 247 -2.69 -15.12 -20.43
C CYS A 247 -3.06 -15.32 -21.90
N GLN A 248 -2.79 -16.51 -22.45
CA GLN A 248 -3.11 -16.83 -23.82
C GLN A 248 -4.62 -16.75 -24.09
N ARG A 249 -5.45 -17.19 -23.15
CA ARG A 249 -6.91 -17.07 -23.25
C ARG A 249 -7.39 -15.62 -23.21
N MET A 250 -6.81 -14.79 -22.34
CA MET A 250 -7.10 -13.36 -22.32
C MET A 250 -6.75 -12.73 -23.67
N ILE A 251 -5.54 -12.97 -24.20
CA ILE A 251 -5.06 -12.42 -25.48
C ILE A 251 -5.98 -12.84 -26.63
N ARG A 252 -6.27 -14.14 -26.77
CA ARG A 252 -7.21 -14.65 -27.79
C ARG A 252 -8.58 -13.98 -27.67
N GLY A 253 -9.06 -13.81 -26.45
CA GLY A 253 -10.33 -13.15 -26.17
C GLY A 253 -10.35 -11.67 -26.54
N LEU A 254 -9.22 -11.00 -26.77
CA LEU A 254 -9.22 -9.61 -27.24
C LEU A 254 -9.51 -9.49 -28.74
N ILE A 255 -9.43 -10.57 -29.51
CA ILE A 255 -9.75 -10.59 -30.96
C ILE A 255 -8.98 -9.46 -31.70
N GLY A 256 -7.68 -9.37 -31.44
CA GLY A 256 -6.78 -8.38 -32.04
C GLY A 256 -6.91 -6.94 -31.51
N LYS A 257 -7.80 -6.69 -30.55
CA LYS A 257 -8.00 -5.35 -29.93
C LYS A 257 -6.92 -5.10 -28.87
N ARG A 258 -6.55 -3.83 -28.69
CA ARG A 258 -5.57 -3.41 -27.66
C ARG A 258 -6.17 -3.48 -26.26
N LEU A 259 -5.32 -3.64 -25.26
CA LEU A 259 -5.72 -3.78 -23.87
C LEU A 259 -5.38 -2.53 -23.04
N MET A 260 -6.36 -2.00 -22.33
CA MET A 260 -6.13 -1.17 -21.14
C MET A 260 -6.40 -2.03 -19.90
N ILE A 261 -5.59 -1.92 -18.86
CA ILE A 261 -5.76 -2.75 -17.66
C ILE A 261 -5.76 -1.91 -16.38
N GLY A 262 -6.71 -2.23 -15.50
CA GLY A 262 -6.77 -1.76 -14.11
C GLY A 262 -6.81 -2.96 -13.17
N VAL A 263 -6.01 -2.94 -12.11
CA VAL A 263 -5.97 -4.00 -11.10
C VAL A 263 -5.98 -3.35 -9.73
N ASP A 264 -7.08 -3.49 -9.01
CA ASP A 264 -7.24 -2.85 -7.70
C ASP A 264 -8.14 -3.70 -6.83
N ARG A 265 -7.96 -3.69 -5.51
CA ARG A 265 -9.02 -4.16 -4.63
C ARG A 265 -10.27 -3.30 -4.84
N LEU A 266 -11.45 -3.90 -4.73
CA LEU A 266 -12.70 -3.14 -4.72
C LEU A 266 -12.73 -2.26 -3.46
N ASP A 267 -12.39 -0.99 -3.61
CA ASP A 267 -12.20 -0.03 -2.52
C ASP A 267 -12.42 1.40 -3.05
N TYR A 268 -13.11 2.24 -2.28
CA TYR A 268 -13.47 3.60 -2.71
C TYR A 268 -12.27 4.52 -2.91
N SER A 269 -11.15 4.23 -2.26
CA SER A 269 -9.89 4.96 -2.47
C SER A 269 -9.36 4.85 -3.92
N LYS A 270 -9.81 3.85 -4.70
CA LYS A 270 -9.22 3.47 -5.98
C LYS A 270 -9.79 4.21 -7.20
N GLY A 271 -10.80 5.07 -7.01
CA GLY A 271 -11.33 5.92 -8.08
C GLY A 271 -11.90 5.14 -9.27
N LEU A 272 -12.39 3.92 -9.04
CA LEU A 272 -12.78 2.99 -10.10
C LEU A 272 -13.95 3.53 -10.94
N VAL A 273 -14.89 4.22 -10.29
CA VAL A 273 -16.05 4.82 -10.97
C VAL A 273 -15.60 5.94 -11.89
N GLN A 274 -14.72 6.83 -11.40
CA GLN A 274 -14.13 7.91 -12.18
C GLN A 274 -13.35 7.37 -13.36
N ARG A 275 -12.62 6.26 -13.17
CA ARG A 275 -11.90 5.56 -14.24
C ARG A 275 -12.83 5.01 -15.31
N PHE A 276 -13.97 4.42 -14.93
CA PHE A 276 -14.96 3.91 -15.90
C PHE A 276 -15.61 5.06 -16.68
N LYS A 277 -15.94 6.16 -16.00
CA LYS A 277 -16.47 7.39 -16.63
C LYS A 277 -15.45 8.02 -17.59
N ALA A 278 -14.16 8.02 -17.25
CA ALA A 278 -13.11 8.51 -18.14
C ALA A 278 -12.90 7.62 -19.37
N TYR A 279 -12.96 6.29 -19.20
CA TYR A 279 -12.90 5.38 -20.34
C TYR A 279 -14.11 5.55 -21.27
N GLU A 280 -15.30 5.75 -20.70
CA GLU A 280 -16.47 6.12 -21.48
C GLU A 280 -16.28 7.43 -22.25
N GLN A 281 -15.85 8.50 -21.57
CA GLN A 281 -15.57 9.80 -22.18
C GLN A 281 -14.51 9.68 -23.30
N PHE A 282 -13.48 8.86 -23.11
CA PHE A 282 -12.46 8.59 -24.11
C PHE A 282 -13.06 7.96 -25.38
N LEU A 283 -13.93 6.95 -25.25
CA LEU A 283 -14.61 6.32 -26.39
C LEU A 283 -15.65 7.24 -27.07
N GLU A 284 -16.20 8.21 -26.33
CA GLU A 284 -17.10 9.22 -26.88
C GLU A 284 -16.35 10.27 -27.70
N SER A 285 -15.29 10.82 -27.13
CA SER A 285 -14.46 11.85 -27.76
C SER A 285 -13.62 11.30 -28.93
N HIS A 286 -13.30 10.00 -28.91
CA HIS A 286 -12.47 9.35 -29.92
C HIS A 286 -13.16 8.12 -30.52
N PRO A 287 -14.18 8.29 -31.38
CA PRO A 287 -14.90 7.18 -32.02
C PRO A 287 -13.99 6.20 -32.76
N GLN A 288 -12.85 6.66 -33.28
CA GLN A 288 -11.83 5.84 -33.92
C GLN A 288 -11.16 4.80 -33.00
N ALA A 289 -11.32 4.91 -31.67
CA ALA A 289 -10.84 3.93 -30.70
C ALA A 289 -11.87 2.83 -30.43
N ARG A 290 -13.15 3.04 -30.77
CA ARG A 290 -14.21 2.05 -30.60
C ARG A 290 -13.88 0.79 -31.39
N ASN A 291 -14.21 -0.36 -30.81
CA ASN A 291 -13.89 -1.68 -31.34
C ASN A 291 -12.38 -1.94 -31.63
N ARG A 292 -11.47 -1.07 -31.17
CA ARG A 292 -10.00 -1.26 -31.27
C ARG A 292 -9.31 -1.42 -29.92
N VAL A 293 -10.03 -1.14 -28.83
CA VAL A 293 -9.52 -1.23 -27.47
C VAL A 293 -10.57 -1.85 -26.55
N THR A 294 -10.12 -2.72 -25.65
CA THR A 294 -10.92 -3.27 -24.55
C THR A 294 -10.25 -2.91 -23.25
N TYR A 295 -11.06 -2.46 -22.30
CA TYR A 295 -10.62 -2.19 -20.95
C TYR A 295 -10.97 -3.37 -20.03
N ILE A 296 -9.97 -3.95 -19.37
CA ILE A 296 -10.16 -4.96 -18.33
C ILE A 296 -9.92 -4.34 -16.96
N GLN A 297 -10.91 -4.41 -16.08
CA GLN A 297 -10.76 -4.11 -14.66
C GLN A 297 -10.84 -5.41 -13.86
N ILE A 298 -9.77 -5.74 -13.15
CA ILE A 298 -9.73 -6.82 -12.16
C ILE A 298 -9.94 -6.20 -10.78
N ALA A 299 -11.03 -6.57 -10.12
CA ALA A 299 -11.43 -6.01 -8.84
C ALA A 299 -11.82 -7.11 -7.83
N PRO A 300 -10.84 -7.82 -7.23
CA PRO A 300 -11.17 -8.78 -6.20
C PRO A 300 -11.92 -8.13 -5.05
N LEU A 301 -12.93 -8.85 -4.54
CA LEU A 301 -13.74 -8.39 -3.42
C LEU A 301 -12.85 -8.20 -2.18
N SER A 302 -13.13 -7.14 -1.44
CA SER A 302 -12.43 -6.77 -0.22
C SER A 302 -13.48 -6.25 0.77
N ARG A 303 -13.42 -6.69 2.03
CA ARG A 303 -14.22 -6.13 3.15
C ARG A 303 -15.72 -6.02 2.81
N SER A 304 -16.30 -7.09 2.29
CA SER A 304 -17.68 -7.14 1.78
C SER A 304 -18.74 -6.71 2.80
N ASP A 305 -18.46 -6.87 4.09
CA ASP A 305 -19.42 -6.63 5.17
C ASP A 305 -19.52 -5.14 5.56
N VAL A 306 -18.64 -4.30 5.02
CA VAL A 306 -18.65 -2.85 5.29
C VAL A 306 -19.54 -2.15 4.26
N HIS A 307 -20.56 -1.44 4.73
CA HIS A 307 -21.59 -0.79 3.88
C HIS A 307 -21.02 0.05 2.72
N ALA A 308 -19.96 0.83 2.97
CA ALA A 308 -19.32 1.66 1.95
C ALA A 308 -18.79 0.84 0.75
N TYR A 309 -18.39 -0.42 0.96
CA TYR A 309 -17.90 -1.31 -0.09
C TYR A 309 -19.04 -1.88 -0.94
N ALA A 310 -20.21 -2.14 -0.34
CA ALA A 310 -21.40 -2.56 -1.07
C ALA A 310 -21.92 -1.45 -2.00
N ALA A 311 -21.91 -0.20 -1.55
CA ALA A 311 -22.34 0.95 -2.33
C ALA A 311 -21.49 1.14 -3.60
N ILE A 312 -20.16 1.18 -3.46
CA ILE A 312 -19.27 1.33 -4.62
C ILE A 312 -19.37 0.15 -5.59
N ARG A 313 -19.57 -1.07 -5.08
CA ARG A 313 -19.79 -2.25 -5.93
C ARG A 313 -20.98 -2.06 -6.86
N SER A 314 -22.12 -1.65 -6.29
CA SER A 314 -23.35 -1.41 -7.03
C SER A 314 -23.16 -0.34 -8.10
N GLU A 315 -22.53 0.78 -7.75
CA GLU A 315 -22.27 1.87 -8.71
C GLU A 315 -21.35 1.41 -9.86
N LEU A 316 -20.33 0.60 -9.57
CA LEU A 316 -19.42 0.06 -10.59
C LEU A 316 -20.10 -0.94 -11.53
N GLU A 317 -20.89 -1.85 -10.99
CA GLU A 317 -21.66 -2.84 -11.78
C GLU A 317 -22.66 -2.13 -12.70
N GLN A 318 -23.38 -1.13 -12.18
CA GLN A 318 -24.28 -0.30 -12.97
C GLN A 318 -23.55 0.50 -14.05
N THR A 319 -22.41 1.11 -13.71
CA THR A 319 -21.62 1.90 -14.66
C THR A 319 -21.07 1.01 -15.79
N ALA A 320 -20.50 -0.16 -15.47
CA ALA A 320 -20.03 -1.11 -16.47
C ALA A 320 -21.18 -1.60 -17.37
N GLY A 321 -22.32 -1.96 -16.78
CA GLY A 321 -23.50 -2.39 -17.50
C GLY A 321 -24.02 -1.32 -18.46
N ARG A 322 -24.11 -0.07 -18.01
CA ARG A 322 -24.54 1.07 -18.83
C ARG A 322 -23.60 1.34 -20.00
N VAL A 323 -22.28 1.37 -19.76
CA VAL A 323 -21.28 1.61 -20.82
C VAL A 323 -21.31 0.48 -21.85
N ASN A 324 -21.31 -0.78 -21.39
CA ASN A 324 -21.36 -1.93 -22.28
C ASN A 324 -22.68 -1.97 -23.07
N GLY A 325 -23.83 -1.73 -22.42
CA GLY A 325 -25.13 -1.74 -23.11
C GLY A 325 -25.25 -0.68 -24.21
N ARG A 326 -24.52 0.43 -24.09
CA ARG A 326 -24.54 1.52 -25.08
C ARG A 326 -23.53 1.33 -26.22
N LEU A 327 -22.35 0.76 -25.94
CA LEU A 327 -21.21 0.76 -26.87
C LEU A 327 -20.81 -0.63 -27.37
N ALA A 328 -21.32 -1.72 -26.79
CA ALA A 328 -20.93 -3.06 -27.20
C ALA A 328 -21.38 -3.39 -28.62
N GLU A 329 -20.59 -4.24 -29.27
CA GLU A 329 -20.90 -4.86 -30.55
C GLU A 329 -20.85 -6.38 -30.39
N THR A 330 -21.28 -7.13 -31.41
CA THR A 330 -21.33 -8.61 -31.34
C THR A 330 -19.99 -9.27 -31.02
N ASP A 331 -18.88 -8.65 -31.42
CA ASP A 331 -17.51 -9.12 -31.19
C ASP A 331 -16.74 -8.26 -30.16
N TRP A 332 -17.40 -7.31 -29.50
CA TRP A 332 -16.73 -6.33 -28.64
C TRP A 332 -17.50 -6.00 -27.36
N THR A 333 -16.86 -6.27 -26.23
CA THR A 333 -17.28 -5.75 -24.93
C THR A 333 -16.28 -4.66 -24.50
N PRO A 334 -16.71 -3.38 -24.42
CA PRO A 334 -15.83 -2.27 -24.09
C PRO A 334 -15.15 -2.42 -22.72
N ILE A 335 -15.90 -2.80 -21.68
CA ILE A 335 -15.41 -3.00 -20.31
C ILE A 335 -15.62 -4.45 -19.89
N ARG A 336 -14.53 -5.14 -19.55
CA ARG A 336 -14.54 -6.46 -18.92
C ARG A 336 -14.21 -6.32 -17.44
N TYR A 337 -15.26 -6.34 -16.61
CA TYR A 337 -15.15 -6.20 -15.16
C TYR A 337 -15.14 -7.59 -14.49
N LEU A 338 -14.09 -7.90 -13.73
CA LEU A 338 -13.84 -9.22 -13.14
C LEU A 338 -13.69 -9.14 -11.62
N ASN A 339 -14.67 -9.65 -10.89
CA ASN A 339 -14.69 -9.68 -9.42
C ASN A 339 -14.07 -10.95 -8.84
N ARG A 340 -12.85 -11.30 -9.27
CA ARG A 340 -12.17 -12.51 -8.82
C ARG A 340 -10.69 -12.29 -8.58
N ASN A 341 -10.13 -13.08 -7.67
CA ASN A 341 -8.70 -13.15 -7.44
C ASN A 341 -8.00 -13.88 -8.59
N PHE A 342 -6.82 -13.40 -8.95
CA PHE A 342 -5.89 -14.08 -9.84
C PHE A 342 -4.55 -14.24 -9.10
N PRO A 343 -3.81 -15.34 -9.36
CA PRO A 343 -2.43 -15.45 -8.87
C PRO A 343 -1.59 -14.27 -9.38
N HIS A 344 -0.69 -13.76 -8.55
CA HIS A 344 0.12 -12.58 -8.86
C HIS A 344 0.89 -12.71 -10.19
N GLY A 345 1.60 -13.82 -10.42
CA GLY A 345 2.27 -14.05 -11.71
C GLY A 345 1.32 -14.00 -12.92
N THR A 346 0.06 -14.42 -12.79
CA THR A 346 -0.94 -14.27 -13.87
C THR A 346 -1.24 -12.80 -14.14
N LEU A 347 -1.38 -11.98 -13.08
CA LEU A 347 -1.58 -10.53 -13.22
C LEU A 347 -0.37 -9.86 -13.89
N MET A 348 0.85 -10.26 -13.56
CA MET A 348 2.07 -9.75 -14.21
C MET A 348 2.08 -10.07 -15.70
N GLY A 349 1.66 -11.29 -16.08
CA GLY A 349 1.47 -11.67 -17.48
C GLY A 349 0.39 -10.85 -18.20
N PHE A 350 -0.72 -10.53 -17.53
CA PHE A 350 -1.74 -9.63 -18.09
C PHE A 350 -1.21 -8.21 -18.29
N MET A 351 -0.53 -7.65 -17.28
CA MET A 351 0.07 -6.31 -17.34
C MET A 351 1.12 -6.20 -18.44
N ARG A 352 1.97 -7.23 -18.61
CA ARG A 352 2.97 -7.28 -19.68
C ARG A 352 2.37 -7.25 -21.09
N ASN A 353 1.12 -7.71 -21.25
CA ASN A 353 0.40 -7.68 -22.53
C ASN A 353 -0.55 -6.47 -22.65
N ALA A 354 -0.52 -5.53 -21.71
CA ALA A 354 -1.38 -4.36 -21.72
C ALA A 354 -0.60 -3.11 -22.17
N PRO A 355 -0.88 -2.57 -23.37
CA PRO A 355 -0.29 -1.32 -23.83
C PRO A 355 -0.54 -0.11 -22.92
N VAL A 356 -1.57 -0.15 -22.06
CA VAL A 356 -1.89 0.94 -21.12
C VAL A 356 -2.27 0.38 -19.76
N GLY A 357 -1.59 0.85 -18.71
CA GLY A 357 -1.93 0.59 -17.31
C GLY A 357 -2.67 1.79 -16.71
N LEU A 358 -3.84 1.54 -16.11
CA LEU A 358 -4.69 2.55 -15.49
C LEU A 358 -4.62 2.42 -13.97
N VAL A 359 -3.88 3.33 -13.34
CA VAL A 359 -3.72 3.37 -11.88
C VAL A 359 -4.11 4.76 -11.38
N THR A 360 -5.42 4.95 -11.21
CA THR A 360 -6.00 6.28 -10.94
C THR A 360 -6.71 6.38 -9.58
N PRO A 361 -6.06 6.01 -8.45
CA PRO A 361 -6.69 6.13 -7.13
C PRO A 361 -6.96 7.58 -6.76
N LEU A 362 -8.05 7.82 -6.04
CA LEU A 362 -8.39 9.12 -5.44
C LEU A 362 -7.43 9.45 -4.29
N ARG A 363 -6.94 8.44 -3.57
CA ARG A 363 -5.86 8.58 -2.60
C ARG A 363 -5.20 7.22 -2.38
N ASP A 364 -3.88 7.16 -2.37
CA ASP A 364 -3.15 5.91 -2.09
C ASP A 364 -1.79 6.20 -1.47
N GLY A 365 -1.44 5.48 -0.41
CA GLY A 365 -0.16 5.66 0.29
C GLY A 365 1.04 5.41 -0.63
N MET A 366 0.93 4.46 -1.56
CA MET A 366 1.96 4.21 -2.57
C MET A 366 1.38 3.74 -3.90
N ASN A 367 0.57 2.69 -3.88
CA ASN A 367 0.14 1.91 -5.03
C ASN A 367 1.27 1.07 -5.69
N LEU A 368 1.43 -0.18 -5.24
CA LEU A 368 2.40 -1.11 -5.80
C LEU A 368 2.03 -1.61 -7.21
N VAL A 369 0.74 -1.61 -7.57
CA VAL A 369 0.30 -2.03 -8.91
C VAL A 369 0.90 -1.14 -10.00
N ALA A 370 1.06 0.16 -9.75
CA ALA A 370 1.79 1.04 -10.67
C ALA A 370 3.25 0.60 -10.89
N LYS A 371 3.95 0.24 -9.81
CA LYS A 371 5.34 -0.21 -9.86
C LYS A 371 5.46 -1.58 -10.55
N GLU A 372 4.55 -2.50 -10.21
CA GLU A 372 4.45 -3.82 -10.84
C GLU A 372 4.15 -3.72 -12.34
N PHE A 373 3.26 -2.82 -12.75
CA PHE A 373 2.95 -2.61 -14.17
C PHE A 373 4.21 -2.24 -14.96
N ILE A 374 5.01 -1.27 -14.47
CA ILE A 374 6.28 -0.85 -15.10
C ILE A 374 7.30 -1.99 -15.09
N ALA A 375 7.46 -2.67 -13.96
CA ALA A 375 8.40 -3.78 -13.83
C ALA A 375 8.05 -4.93 -14.79
N ALA A 376 6.75 -5.24 -14.97
CA ALA A 376 6.30 -6.35 -15.81
C ALA A 376 6.48 -6.12 -17.32
N GLN A 377 6.62 -4.87 -17.79
CA GLN A 377 6.67 -4.54 -19.22
C GLN A 377 7.89 -5.15 -19.95
N ASP A 378 7.74 -5.35 -21.26
CA ASP A 378 8.86 -5.63 -22.15
C ASP A 378 9.62 -4.32 -22.47
N PRO A 379 10.91 -4.19 -22.13
CA PRO A 379 11.65 -2.96 -22.42
C PRO A 379 11.72 -2.63 -23.92
N SER A 380 11.57 -3.62 -24.81
CA SER A 380 11.61 -3.39 -26.26
C SER A 380 10.30 -2.87 -26.83
N ASP A 381 9.17 -3.05 -26.13
CA ASP A 381 7.86 -2.54 -26.54
C ASP A 381 6.94 -2.29 -25.32
N PRO A 382 7.32 -1.37 -24.40
CA PRO A 382 6.65 -1.24 -23.12
C PRO A 382 5.33 -0.48 -23.23
N GLY A 383 4.34 -0.84 -22.42
CA GLY A 383 3.11 -0.07 -22.25
C GLY A 383 3.32 1.27 -21.54
N VAL A 384 2.25 2.08 -21.53
CA VAL A 384 2.21 3.41 -20.89
C VAL A 384 1.44 3.33 -19.58
N LEU A 385 1.99 3.90 -18.52
CA LEU A 385 1.31 4.04 -17.24
C LEU A 385 0.59 5.39 -17.17
N ILE A 386 -0.72 5.36 -16.90
CA ILE A 386 -1.52 6.52 -16.47
C ILE A 386 -1.66 6.43 -14.96
N LEU A 387 -1.19 7.46 -14.25
CA LEU A 387 -1.01 7.42 -12.80
C LEU A 387 -1.66 8.63 -12.11
N SER A 388 -2.46 8.39 -11.08
CA SER A 388 -2.97 9.48 -10.24
C SER A 388 -1.83 10.24 -9.55
N THR A 389 -1.87 11.57 -9.57
CA THR A 389 -0.99 12.43 -8.75
C THR A 389 -1.21 12.25 -7.24
N LEU A 390 -2.30 11.59 -6.85
CA LEU A 390 -2.69 11.31 -5.47
C LEU A 390 -2.26 9.90 -4.99
N ALA A 391 -1.48 9.18 -5.80
CA ALA A 391 -0.77 7.97 -5.39
C ALA A 391 0.67 8.30 -4.98
N GLY A 392 1.17 7.71 -3.87
CA GLY A 392 2.56 7.91 -3.46
C GLY A 392 3.60 7.56 -4.54
N ALA A 393 3.33 6.57 -5.39
CA ALA A 393 4.20 6.17 -6.49
C ALA A 393 4.40 7.29 -7.53
N ALA A 394 3.51 8.27 -7.62
CA ALA A 394 3.66 9.40 -8.54
C ALA A 394 4.88 10.28 -8.20
N ARG A 395 5.40 10.20 -6.97
CA ARG A 395 6.65 10.89 -6.57
C ARG A 395 7.91 10.25 -7.16
N GLU A 396 7.83 8.98 -7.56
CA GLU A 396 8.95 8.22 -8.12
C GLU A 396 8.78 7.94 -9.62
N LEU A 397 7.54 7.71 -10.06
CA LEU A 397 7.18 7.42 -11.44
C LEU A 397 6.80 8.71 -12.18
N THR A 398 7.77 9.63 -12.28
CA THR A 398 7.56 10.98 -12.83
C THR A 398 7.26 10.99 -14.33
N GLU A 399 7.72 9.97 -15.07
CA GLU A 399 7.48 9.83 -16.51
C GLU A 399 6.16 9.14 -16.88
N ALA A 400 5.36 8.74 -15.88
CA ALA A 400 3.98 8.34 -16.11
C ALA A 400 3.14 9.50 -16.66
N LEU A 401 2.06 9.20 -17.37
CA LEU A 401 1.05 10.22 -17.67
C LEU A 401 0.27 10.50 -16.39
N GLN A 402 0.71 11.51 -15.65
CA GLN A 402 0.12 11.86 -14.36
C GLN A 402 -1.19 12.62 -14.53
N VAL A 403 -2.23 12.17 -13.83
CA VAL A 403 -3.59 12.70 -13.96
C VAL A 403 -4.18 13.04 -12.60
N ASN A 404 -5.08 14.03 -12.59
CA ASN A 404 -5.97 14.24 -11.46
C ASN A 404 -7.21 13.32 -11.66
N PRO A 405 -7.48 12.36 -10.76
CA PRO A 405 -8.59 11.42 -10.91
C PRO A 405 -9.98 12.07 -10.77
N TYR A 406 -10.06 13.34 -10.34
CA TYR A 406 -11.28 14.12 -10.34
C TYR A 406 -11.55 14.80 -11.69
N ASP A 407 -10.55 14.88 -12.58
CA ASP A 407 -10.70 15.40 -13.93
C ASP A 407 -10.94 14.27 -14.94
N ILE A 408 -12.22 13.97 -15.17
CA ILE A 408 -12.64 12.92 -16.10
C ILE A 408 -12.14 13.17 -17.53
N ARG A 409 -12.11 14.44 -17.96
CA ARG A 409 -11.64 14.81 -19.31
C ARG A 409 -10.14 14.64 -19.40
N GLY A 410 -9.38 15.17 -18.43
CA GLY A 410 -7.93 14.98 -18.38
C GLY A 410 -7.51 13.51 -18.34
N MET A 411 -8.27 12.65 -17.66
CA MET A 411 -8.04 11.20 -17.72
C MET A 411 -8.34 10.60 -19.10
N ALA A 412 -9.41 11.02 -19.77
CA ALA A 412 -9.75 10.57 -21.12
C ALA A 412 -8.68 11.01 -22.15
N ASP A 413 -8.18 12.24 -22.04
CA ASP A 413 -7.11 12.78 -22.89
C ASP A 413 -5.79 12.02 -22.65
N ALA A 414 -5.49 11.67 -21.40
CA ALA A 414 -4.34 10.82 -21.08
C ALA A 414 -4.49 9.41 -21.67
N MET A 415 -5.70 8.83 -21.67
CA MET A 415 -5.98 7.55 -22.34
C MET A 415 -5.76 7.62 -23.84
N GLU A 416 -6.21 8.71 -24.48
CA GLU A 416 -5.96 8.94 -25.90
C GLU A 416 -4.46 9.06 -26.21
N ARG A 417 -3.75 9.88 -25.43
CA ARG A 417 -2.30 10.04 -25.57
C ARG A 417 -1.57 8.72 -25.38
N ALA A 418 -1.88 7.96 -24.32
CA ALA A 418 -1.30 6.65 -24.07
C ALA A 418 -1.58 5.66 -25.20
N PHE A 419 -2.80 5.69 -25.74
CA PHE A 419 -3.19 4.86 -26.87
C PHE A 419 -2.35 5.19 -28.10
N ASN A 420 -2.14 6.46 -28.43
CA ASN A 420 -1.41 6.86 -29.65
C ASN A 420 0.11 7.04 -29.46
N MET A 421 0.65 6.80 -28.27
CA MET A 421 2.05 7.10 -27.95
C MET A 421 3.05 6.32 -28.84
N PRO A 422 3.96 7.01 -29.55
CA PRO A 422 5.00 6.36 -30.35
C PRO A 422 5.89 5.45 -29.51
N ARG A 423 6.37 4.36 -30.12
CA ARG A 423 7.22 3.36 -29.45
C ARG A 423 8.46 3.97 -28.79
N GLU A 424 9.11 4.93 -29.45
CA GLU A 424 10.30 5.59 -28.91
C GLU A 424 10.02 6.36 -27.61
N GLU A 425 8.93 7.14 -27.56
CA GLU A 425 8.52 7.83 -26.33
C GLU A 425 8.18 6.83 -25.22
N ARG A 426 7.50 5.72 -25.55
CA ARG A 426 7.18 4.66 -24.56
C ARG A 426 8.43 4.07 -23.94
N ILE A 427 9.45 3.75 -24.75
CA ILE A 427 10.72 3.20 -24.27
C ILE A 427 11.42 4.21 -23.35
N GLN A 428 11.56 5.47 -23.77
CA GLN A 428 12.22 6.50 -22.96
C GLN A 428 11.56 6.68 -21.58
N ARG A 429 10.22 6.74 -21.54
CA ARG A 429 9.45 6.85 -20.29
C ARG A 429 9.64 5.62 -19.40
N HIS A 430 9.54 4.42 -20.00
CA HIS A 430 9.70 3.15 -19.29
C HIS A 430 11.10 3.00 -18.69
N GLU A 431 12.16 3.27 -19.44
CA GLU A 431 13.54 3.17 -18.97
C GLU A 431 13.82 4.10 -17.79
N SER A 432 13.30 5.34 -17.83
CA SER A 432 13.41 6.27 -16.71
C SER A 432 12.74 5.74 -15.44
N MET A 433 11.49 5.28 -15.55
CA MET A 433 10.75 4.72 -14.42
C MET A 433 11.35 3.42 -13.90
N LEU A 434 11.83 2.54 -14.78
CA LEU A 434 12.45 1.28 -14.40
C LEU A 434 13.76 1.51 -13.64
N ARG A 435 14.57 2.52 -14.05
CA ARG A 435 15.75 2.95 -13.28
C ARG A 435 15.38 3.45 -11.90
N ALA A 436 14.32 4.26 -11.78
CA ALA A 436 13.84 4.72 -10.48
C ALA A 436 13.43 3.54 -9.58
N LEU A 437 12.69 2.56 -10.12
CA LEU A 437 12.28 1.35 -9.39
C LEU A 437 13.48 0.51 -8.93
N ARG A 438 14.48 0.31 -9.78
CA ARG A 438 15.70 -0.44 -9.42
C ARG A 438 16.52 0.26 -8.33
N SER A 439 16.53 1.60 -8.33
CA SER A 439 17.21 2.39 -7.28
C SER A 439 16.48 2.37 -5.93
N ASN A 440 15.19 2.04 -5.93
CA ASN A 440 14.35 1.98 -4.74
C ASN A 440 13.44 0.75 -4.76
N ASP A 441 14.07 -0.42 -4.84
CA ASP A 441 13.37 -1.70 -4.81
C ASP A 441 12.91 -2.06 -3.39
N ILE A 442 12.26 -3.22 -3.26
CA ILE A 442 11.80 -3.72 -1.97
C ILE A 442 12.96 -4.00 -0.99
N ALA A 443 14.16 -4.30 -1.51
CA ALA A 443 15.34 -4.57 -0.70
C ALA A 443 15.89 -3.29 -0.06
N ALA A 444 16.00 -2.24 -0.86
CA ALA A 444 16.41 -0.91 -0.44
C ALA A 444 15.44 -0.33 0.61
N TRP A 445 14.12 -0.54 0.44
CA TRP A 445 13.12 -0.10 1.41
C TRP A 445 13.36 -0.66 2.82
N HIS A 446 13.46 -1.99 2.96
CA HIS A 446 13.62 -2.59 4.28
C HIS A 446 15.00 -2.35 4.87
N SER A 447 16.05 -2.34 4.03
CA SER A 447 17.43 -2.12 4.49
C SER A 447 17.56 -0.74 5.13
N ARG A 448 17.10 0.32 4.45
CA ARG A 448 17.16 1.69 4.98
C ARG A 448 16.37 1.86 6.28
N PHE A 449 15.16 1.27 6.36
CA PHE A 449 14.35 1.37 7.57
C PHE A 449 15.03 0.66 8.76
N LEU A 450 15.50 -0.58 8.54
CA LEU A 450 16.11 -1.38 9.60
C LEU A 450 17.49 -0.86 10.01
N GLU A 451 18.30 -0.37 9.07
CA GLU A 451 19.57 0.30 9.36
C GLU A 451 19.36 1.48 10.30
N LEU A 452 18.37 2.34 10.01
CA LEU A 452 18.04 3.45 10.90
C LEU A 452 17.54 2.92 12.23
N LEU A 453 16.54 2.03 12.26
CA LEU A 453 15.97 1.50 13.51
C LEU A 453 17.02 0.86 14.43
N CYS A 454 18.00 0.13 13.88
CA CYS A 454 19.04 -0.56 14.64
C CYS A 454 20.16 0.36 15.13
N GLN A 455 20.26 1.61 14.65
CA GLN A 455 21.23 2.56 15.19
C GLN A 455 20.85 2.95 16.63
N PRO A 456 21.82 3.09 17.55
CA PRO A 456 21.57 3.53 18.91
C PRO A 456 20.82 4.86 18.92
N ALA A 457 19.80 4.98 19.79
CA ALA A 457 19.14 6.26 20.00
C ALA A 457 20.17 7.28 20.50
N ALA A 458 20.27 8.42 19.84
CA ALA A 458 21.13 9.48 20.32
C ALA A 458 20.61 10.04 21.65
N ALA A 459 21.52 10.35 22.57
CA ALA A 459 21.17 11.09 23.77
C ALA A 459 20.51 12.42 23.40
N THR A 460 19.68 12.96 24.31
CA THR A 460 18.92 14.22 24.14
C THR A 460 19.74 15.42 23.65
N GLY A 461 21.05 15.44 23.90
CA GLY A 461 21.99 16.44 23.36
C GLY A 461 22.40 16.25 21.89
N GLY A 462 21.90 15.20 21.23
CA GLY A 462 22.26 14.79 19.87
C GLY A 462 21.17 15.01 18.83
N CYS A 463 19.95 15.46 19.15
CA CYS A 463 18.93 15.71 18.09
C CYS A 463 19.27 16.89 17.14
N SER A 464 20.52 17.38 17.15
CA SER A 464 21.17 17.98 15.98
C SER A 464 22.04 16.93 15.29
N PHE A 465 21.48 16.15 14.35
CA PHE A 465 22.31 15.33 13.46
C PHE A 465 22.57 16.03 12.13
N ASP A 466 23.81 15.84 11.67
CA ASP A 466 24.42 16.44 10.50
C ASP A 466 23.47 16.50 9.31
N ALA A 467 23.08 17.72 8.98
CA ALA A 467 22.46 18.04 7.70
C ALA A 467 23.31 17.52 6.52
N GLU A 468 24.60 17.23 6.69
CA GLU A 468 25.47 16.67 5.66
C GLU A 468 25.19 15.20 5.28
N ALA A 469 24.73 14.34 6.20
CA ALA A 469 24.43 12.94 5.86
C ALA A 469 23.15 12.83 4.99
N SER A 470 22.12 13.60 5.35
CA SER A 470 20.87 13.71 4.57
C SER A 470 21.06 14.59 3.30
N ARG A 471 21.97 15.57 3.33
CA ARG A 471 22.38 16.33 2.13
C ARG A 471 23.22 15.51 1.16
N ARG A 472 23.99 14.51 1.58
CA ARG A 472 24.68 13.59 0.65
C ARG A 472 23.68 12.70 -0.10
N ALA A 473 22.63 12.24 0.57
CA ALA A 473 21.55 11.47 -0.06
C ALA A 473 20.67 12.30 -1.03
N SER A 474 20.54 13.61 -0.79
CA SER A 474 19.72 14.52 -1.60
C SER A 474 20.50 15.33 -2.66
N ARG A 475 21.79 15.63 -2.44
CA ARG A 475 22.65 16.30 -3.45
C ARG A 475 23.05 15.38 -4.59
N ALA A 476 23.10 14.07 -4.38
CA ALA A 476 23.30 13.09 -5.45
C ALA A 476 22.14 13.04 -6.48
N ARG A 477 21.05 13.81 -6.28
CA ARG A 477 19.87 13.85 -7.16
C ARG A 477 19.60 15.20 -7.82
N ARG A 478 20.45 16.21 -7.63
CA ARG A 478 20.26 17.53 -8.28
C ARG A 478 21.14 17.77 -9.50
N TRP A 479 22.05 16.86 -9.83
CA TRP A 479 22.85 16.88 -11.05
C TRP A 479 23.16 15.44 -11.49
N SER A 480 22.16 14.74 -12.04
CA SER A 480 22.31 13.57 -12.92
C SER A 480 20.95 13.14 -13.46
#